data_AF-A0A5B6VIP1-F1
#
_entry.id   AF-A0A5B6VIP1-F1
#
_cell.length_a   1.000
_cell.length_b   1.000
_cell.length_c   1.000
_cell.angle_alpha   90.00
_cell.angle_beta   90.00
_cell.angle_gamma   90.00
#
_symmetry.space_group_name_H-M   'P 1'
#
loop_
_entity.id
_entity.type
_entity.pdbx_description
1 polymer ?
#
loop_
_entity_poly.entity_id
_entity_poly.type
_entity_poly.pdbx_seq_one_letter_code
_entity_poly.pdbx_strand_id
1 'polypeptide(L)'
;MRVNLSLRKITRNILCPRCGGREETMNHLFRECPVSQSVWRELSNPIFTMFPEAEFIEWLTKVLALLPLEKCRIYCGTLWAIWGDKSSRIHNKQGKSSQEIVNFVHEYLKELDGIKT
;
A
#
# COMPACT_ATOMS: atom_id res chain seq x y z
N MET A 1 -3.77 12.93 -38.62
CA MET A 1 -4.25 13.56 -37.37
C MET A 1 -5.73 13.28 -37.20
N ARG A 2 -6.10 12.35 -36.30
CA ARG A 2 -7.38 12.25 -35.57
C ARG A 2 -7.23 11.07 -34.61
N VAL A 3 -6.84 11.41 -33.38
CA VAL A 3 -6.77 10.49 -32.24
C VAL A 3 -8.18 9.97 -31.96
N ASN A 4 -8.40 8.68 -32.14
CA ASN A 4 -9.65 8.04 -31.74
C ASN A 4 -9.34 7.12 -30.54
N LEU A 5 -9.36 7.72 -29.36
CA LEU A 5 -9.38 7.04 -28.06
C LEU A 5 -10.75 6.37 -27.89
N SER A 6 -11.00 5.35 -28.71
CA SER A 6 -12.25 4.60 -28.72
C SER A 6 -12.35 3.79 -27.43
N LEU A 7 -12.92 4.40 -26.39
CA LEU A 7 -13.90 3.81 -25.48
C LEU A 7 -13.70 2.32 -25.16
N ARG A 8 -12.49 1.93 -24.73
CA ARG A 8 -12.28 0.64 -24.07
C ARG A 8 -12.86 0.77 -22.68
N LYS A 9 -14.17 0.50 -22.55
CA LYS A 9 -14.90 0.13 -21.33
C LYS A 9 -14.06 0.30 -20.06
N ILE A 10 -13.91 1.55 -19.62
CA ILE A 10 -13.47 1.87 -18.27
C ILE A 10 -14.70 1.63 -17.40
N THR A 11 -15.09 0.37 -17.25
CA THR A 11 -15.71 -0.03 -16.00
C THR A 11 -14.55 0.08 -15.02
N ARG A 12 -14.38 1.24 -14.37
CA ARG A 12 -13.50 1.34 -13.20
C ARG A 12 -14.00 0.22 -12.31
N ASN A 13 -13.23 -0.86 -12.21
CA ASN A 13 -13.53 -1.86 -11.24
C ASN A 13 -13.40 -1.12 -9.91
N ILE A 14 -14.54 -0.76 -9.33
CA ILE A 14 -14.57 -0.03 -8.06
C ILE A 14 -14.02 -0.93 -6.96
N LEU A 15 -14.00 -2.26 -7.18
CA LEU A 15 -13.47 -3.20 -6.22
C LEU A 15 -11.94 -3.09 -6.15
N CYS A 16 -11.44 -3.29 -4.94
CA CYS A 16 -10.02 -3.36 -4.67
C CYS A 16 -9.34 -4.38 -5.61
N PRO A 17 -8.34 -3.99 -6.41
CA PRO A 17 -7.66 -4.88 -7.35
C PRO A 17 -6.79 -5.92 -6.63
N ARG A 18 -6.60 -5.80 -5.31
CA ARG A 18 -5.84 -6.75 -4.49
C ARG A 18 -6.71 -7.91 -4.01
N CYS A 19 -7.86 -7.61 -3.39
CA CYS A 19 -8.72 -8.63 -2.78
C CYS A 19 -10.02 -8.90 -3.55
N GLY A 20 -10.45 -7.98 -4.43
CA GLY A 20 -11.72 -8.05 -5.16
C GLY A 20 -12.98 -7.96 -4.29
N GLY A 21 -12.88 -7.77 -2.98
CA GLY A 21 -14.00 -7.99 -2.05
C GLY A 21 -14.84 -6.76 -1.68
N ARG A 22 -14.26 -5.55 -1.73
CA ARG A 22 -14.97 -4.29 -1.42
C ARG A 22 -14.50 -3.17 -2.34
N GLU A 23 -15.27 -2.09 -2.37
CA GLU A 23 -14.86 -0.85 -3.02
C GLU A 23 -13.49 -0.38 -2.52
N GLU A 24 -12.66 0.08 -3.45
CA GLU A 24 -11.36 0.63 -3.20
C GLU A 24 -11.50 2.04 -2.60
N THR A 25 -11.27 2.13 -1.29
CA THR A 25 -11.01 3.37 -0.58
C THR A 25 -9.57 3.36 -0.05
N MET A 26 -9.05 4.51 0.40
CA MET A 26 -7.74 4.53 1.07
C MET A 26 -7.74 3.68 2.35
N ASN A 27 -8.82 3.73 3.15
CA ASN A 27 -8.98 2.86 4.31
C ASN A 27 -8.94 1.40 3.90
N HIS A 28 -9.69 1.03 2.87
CA HIS A 28 -9.71 -0.34 2.42
C HIS A 28 -8.34 -0.77 1.93
N LEU A 29 -7.75 -0.03 0.99
CA LEU A 29 -6.47 -0.37 0.37
C LEU A 29 -5.35 -0.52 1.41
N PHE A 30 -5.25 0.37 2.39
CA PHE A 30 -4.12 0.39 3.31
C PHE A 30 -4.39 -0.31 4.65
N ARG A 31 -5.63 -0.39 5.13
CA ARG A 31 -5.94 -0.87 6.50
C ARG A 31 -6.87 -2.07 6.55
N GLU A 32 -7.93 -2.11 5.74
CA GLU A 32 -8.97 -3.13 5.85
C GLU A 32 -8.79 -4.31 4.87
N CYS A 33 -8.07 -4.09 3.78
CA CYS A 33 -7.84 -5.12 2.76
C CYS A 33 -7.10 -6.29 3.43
N PRO A 34 -7.63 -7.52 3.38
CA PRO A 34 -6.99 -8.67 4.01
C PRO A 34 -5.55 -8.91 3.52
N VAL A 35 -5.29 -8.58 2.24
CA VAL A 35 -3.95 -8.68 1.64
C VAL A 35 -2.99 -7.67 2.27
N SER A 36 -3.45 -6.42 2.49
CA SER A 36 -2.65 -5.39 3.16
C SER A 36 -2.45 -5.70 4.64
N GLN A 37 -3.47 -6.22 5.33
CA GLN A 37 -3.33 -6.68 6.72
C GLN A 37 -2.30 -7.81 6.87
N SER A 38 -2.21 -8.72 5.90
CA SER A 38 -1.15 -9.74 5.90
C SER A 38 0.25 -9.11 5.79
N VAL A 39 0.45 -8.10 4.94
CA VAL A 39 1.73 -7.37 4.86
C VAL A 39 2.08 -6.73 6.21
N TRP A 40 1.11 -6.08 6.87
CA TRP A 40 1.35 -5.47 8.18
C TRP A 40 1.66 -6.50 9.28
N ARG A 41 0.98 -7.65 9.27
CA ARG A 41 1.24 -8.76 10.20
C ARG A 41 2.64 -9.34 10.01
N GLU A 42 3.08 -9.52 8.78
CA GLU A 42 4.44 -10.00 8.47
C GLU A 42 5.53 -9.05 8.99
N LEU A 43 5.28 -7.73 8.93
CA LEU A 43 6.17 -6.73 9.52
C LEU A 43 6.19 -6.74 11.06
N SER A 44 5.40 -7.63 11.70
CA SER A 44 5.34 -7.83 13.15
C SER A 44 5.13 -6.53 13.95
N ASN A 45 4.41 -5.57 13.36
CA ASN A 45 4.22 -4.25 13.93
C ASN A 45 2.74 -3.97 14.18
N PRO A 46 2.25 -4.05 15.43
CA PRO A 46 0.82 -3.92 15.73
C PRO A 46 0.29 -2.48 15.59
N ILE A 47 1.12 -1.49 15.26
CA ILE A 47 0.67 -0.09 15.20
C ILE A 47 -0.37 0.16 14.09
N PHE A 48 -0.49 -0.71 13.07
CA PHE A 48 -1.57 -0.62 12.09
C PHE A 48 -2.99 -0.81 12.69
N THR A 49 -3.09 -1.46 13.86
CA THR A 49 -4.37 -1.64 14.57
C THR A 49 -4.66 -0.51 15.56
N MET A 50 -3.75 0.47 15.75
CA MET A 50 -4.05 1.65 16.56
C MET A 50 -5.07 2.54 15.86
N PHE A 51 -5.88 3.26 16.65
CA PHE A 51 -6.92 4.16 16.15
C PHE A 51 -7.85 3.46 15.12
N PRO A 52 -8.59 2.41 15.53
CA PRO A 52 -9.42 1.64 14.61
C PRO A 52 -10.50 2.50 13.93
N GLU A 53 -11.05 3.47 14.66
CA GLU A 53 -12.10 4.38 14.15
C GLU A 53 -11.57 5.55 13.31
N ALA A 54 -10.25 5.74 13.23
CA ALA A 54 -9.68 6.88 12.50
C ALA A 54 -9.64 6.62 10.99
N GLU A 55 -10.03 7.63 10.21
CA GLU A 55 -9.85 7.63 8.75
C GLU A 55 -8.36 7.59 8.38
N PHE A 56 -8.02 7.07 7.20
CA PHE A 56 -6.64 6.76 6.81
C PHE A 56 -5.66 7.93 7.03
N ILE A 57 -6.01 9.15 6.64
CA ILE A 57 -5.14 10.32 6.80
C ILE A 57 -4.94 10.68 8.27
N GLU A 58 -6.00 10.61 9.07
CA GLU A 58 -5.94 10.86 10.51
C GLU A 58 -5.11 9.79 11.22
N TRP A 59 -5.36 8.51 10.91
CA TRP A 59 -4.59 7.38 11.40
C TRP A 59 -3.11 7.54 11.05
N LEU A 60 -2.78 7.84 9.78
CA LEU A 60 -1.41 8.01 9.32
C LEU A 60 -0.71 9.16 10.06
N THR A 61 -1.40 10.29 10.22
CA THR A 61 -0.87 11.45 10.94
C THR A 61 -0.56 11.10 12.40
N LYS A 62 -1.48 10.43 13.10
CA LYS A 62 -1.28 10.01 14.50
C LYS A 62 -0.14 8.99 14.62
N VAL A 63 -0.09 7.99 13.73
CA VAL A 63 0.94 6.96 13.75
C VAL A 63 2.33 7.54 13.49
N LEU A 64 2.48 8.41 12.49
CA LEU A 64 3.76 9.05 12.18
C LEU A 64 4.21 10.01 13.29
N ALA A 65 3.28 10.66 14.00
CA ALA A 65 3.61 11.52 15.13
C ALA A 65 4.08 10.75 16.37
N LEU A 66 3.63 9.49 16.53
CA LEU A 66 4.01 8.64 17.67
C LEU A 66 5.28 7.82 17.45
N LEU A 67 5.70 7.64 16.20
CA LEU A 67 6.79 6.75 15.84
C LEU A 67 8.14 7.50 15.77
N PRO A 68 9.24 6.85 16.18
CA PRO A 68 10.58 7.31 15.83
C PRO A 68 10.75 7.38 14.31
N LEU A 69 11.56 8.33 13.82
CA LEU A 69 11.78 8.53 12.38
C LEU A 69 12.18 7.25 11.62
N GLU A 70 12.97 6.37 12.25
CA GLU A 70 13.34 5.08 11.67
C GLU A 70 12.13 4.20 11.37
N LYS A 71 11.16 4.15 12.29
CA LYS A 71 9.91 3.41 12.11
C LYS A 71 9.00 4.12 11.12
N CYS A 72 8.97 5.45 11.08
CA CYS A 72 8.23 6.21 10.07
C CYS A 72 8.65 5.82 8.64
N ARG A 73 9.95 5.60 8.41
CA ARG A 73 10.45 5.14 7.10
C ARG A 73 9.89 3.78 6.71
N ILE A 74 9.84 2.82 7.64
CA ILE A 74 9.24 1.50 7.41
C ILE A 74 7.75 1.64 7.05
N TYR A 75 7.01 2.49 7.76
CA TYR A 75 5.59 2.73 7.48
C TYR A 75 5.37 3.35 6.10
N CYS A 76 6.07 4.43 5.78
CA CYS A 76 5.99 5.08 4.47
C CYS A 76 6.40 4.14 3.34
N GLY A 77 7.47 3.35 3.52
CA GLY A 77 7.92 2.34 2.57
C GLY A 77 6.88 1.24 2.34
N THR A 78 6.20 0.80 3.41
CA THR A 78 5.14 -0.22 3.32
C THR A 78 3.92 0.31 2.57
N LEU A 79 3.48 1.54 2.86
CA LEU A 79 2.40 2.19 2.13
C LEU A 79 2.74 2.33 0.64
N TRP A 80 3.97 2.75 0.34
CA TRP A 80 4.46 2.83 -1.03
C TRP A 80 4.44 1.47 -1.74
N ALA A 81 4.91 0.42 -1.07
CA ALA A 81 4.94 -0.93 -1.65
C ALA A 81 3.53 -1.50 -1.90
N ILE A 82 2.58 -1.26 -0.98
CA ILE A 82 1.17 -1.62 -1.15
C ILE A 82 0.57 -0.87 -2.36
N TRP A 83 0.85 0.43 -2.48
CA TRP A 83 0.39 1.23 -3.61
C TRP A 83 1.02 0.78 -4.94
N GLY A 84 2.30 0.42 -4.92
CA GLY A 84 3.04 -0.12 -6.05
C GLY A 84 2.45 -1.46 -6.53
N ASP A 85 2.16 -2.39 -5.63
CA ASP A 85 1.49 -3.66 -5.96
C ASP A 85 0.12 -3.44 -6.61
N LYS A 86 -0.69 -2.54 -6.04
CA LYS A 86 -1.96 -2.12 -6.67
C LYS A 86 -1.75 -1.61 -8.10
N SER A 87 -0.79 -0.70 -8.29
CA SER A 87 -0.52 -0.09 -9.59
C SER A 87 -0.06 -1.16 -10.60
N SER A 88 0.80 -2.09 -10.19
CA SER A 88 1.20 -3.24 -11.01
C SER A 88 0.02 -4.12 -11.41
N ARG A 89 -0.92 -4.40 -10.50
CA ARG A 89 -2.10 -5.23 -10.81
C ARG A 89 -3.02 -4.57 -11.83
N ILE A 90 -3.14 -3.24 -11.79
CA ILE A 90 -3.92 -2.46 -12.77
C ILE A 90 -3.24 -2.46 -14.16
N HIS A 91 -1.91 -2.35 -14.21
CA HIS A 91 -1.17 -2.20 -15.48
C HIS A 91 -0.71 -3.53 -16.10
N ASN A 92 -0.19 -4.45 -15.29
CA ASN A 92 0.50 -5.67 -15.73
C ASN A 92 -0.28 -6.97 -15.43
N LYS A 93 -1.44 -6.89 -14.73
CA LYS A 93 -2.25 -8.03 -14.25
C LYS A 93 -1.51 -9.05 -13.36
N GLN A 94 -0.27 -8.77 -12.99
CA GLN A 94 0.52 -9.59 -12.07
C GLN A 94 0.53 -8.94 -10.69
N GLY A 95 0.34 -9.77 -9.68
CA GLY A 95 0.26 -9.38 -8.29
C GLY A 95 1.36 -10.02 -7.47
N LYS A 96 1.93 -9.25 -6.54
CA LYS A 96 2.92 -9.76 -5.58
C LYS A 96 2.24 -10.36 -4.36
N SER A 97 2.82 -11.42 -3.82
CA SER A 97 2.52 -11.97 -2.49
C SER A 97 2.91 -10.99 -1.38
N SER A 98 2.39 -11.20 -0.18
CA SER A 98 2.74 -10.39 0.99
C SER A 98 4.25 -10.44 1.28
N GLN A 99 4.86 -11.62 1.20
CA GLN A 99 6.30 -11.80 1.40
C GLN A 99 7.14 -11.03 0.37
N GLU A 100 6.74 -11.04 -0.91
CA GLU A 100 7.45 -10.28 -1.96
C GLU A 100 7.36 -8.76 -1.72
N ILE A 101 6.26 -8.28 -1.16
CA ILE A 101 6.08 -6.87 -0.79
C ILE A 101 6.97 -6.52 0.39
N VAL A 102 7.00 -7.35 1.43
CA VAL A 102 7.86 -7.14 2.61
C VAL A 102 9.34 -7.15 2.22
N ASN A 103 9.75 -8.10 1.37
CA ASN A 103 11.13 -8.15 0.86
C ASN A 103 11.48 -6.88 0.10
N PHE A 104 10.58 -6.41 -0.79
CA PHE A 104 10.75 -5.15 -1.49
C PHE A 104 10.88 -3.95 -0.54
N VAL A 105 10.09 -3.88 0.52
CA VAL A 105 10.20 -2.81 1.53
C VAL A 105 11.58 -2.85 2.20
N HIS A 106 12.06 -4.02 2.60
CA HIS A 106 13.38 -4.15 3.22
C HIS A 106 14.52 -3.80 2.26
N GLU A 107 14.45 -4.23 1.01
CA GLU A 107 15.44 -3.88 -0.04
C GLU A 107 15.44 -2.37 -0.30
N TYR A 108 14.27 -1.79 -0.51
CA TYR A 108 14.11 -0.35 -0.75
C TYR A 108 14.64 0.50 0.42
N LEU A 109 14.38 0.09 1.67
CA LEU A 109 14.92 0.78 2.84
C LEU A 109 16.44 0.66 2.94
N LYS A 110 17.01 -0.51 2.62
CA LYS A 110 18.46 -0.69 2.56
C LYS A 110 19.11 0.20 1.49
N GLU A 111 18.50 0.29 0.31
CA GLU A 111 18.96 1.20 -0.75
C GLU A 111 18.93 2.66 -0.28
N LEU A 112 17.83 3.09 0.35
CA LEU A 112 17.70 4.46 0.89
C LEU A 112 18.74 4.79 1.96
N ASP A 113 19.11 3.83 2.81
CA ASP A 113 20.18 4.03 3.80
C ASP A 113 21.58 4.07 3.15
N GLY A 114 21.78 3.37 2.02
CA GLY A 114 23.00 3.42 1.21
C GLY A 114 23.15 4.69 0.34
N ILE A 115 22.05 5.41 0.09
CA ILE A 115 22.03 6.69 -0.65
C ILE A 115 22.45 7.88 0.23
N LYS A 116 22.69 7.67 1.54
CA LYS A 116 23.28 8.72 2.40
C LYS A 116 24.63 9.17 1.82
N THR A 117 24.60 10.32 1.14
CA THR A 117 25.74 11.03 0.56
C THR A 117 25.99 12.29 1.39
#